data_AF-A0A7R9XNU3-F1
#
_entry.id   AF-A0A7R9XNU3-F1
#
_cell.length_a   1.000
_cell.length_b   1.000
_cell.length_c   1.000
_cell.angle_alpha   90.00
_cell.angle_beta   90.00
_cell.angle_gamma   90.00
#
_symmetry.space_group_name_H-M   'P 1'
#
loop_
_entity.id
_entity.type
_entity.pdbx_description
1 polymer ?
#
loop_
_entity_poly.entity_id
_entity_poly.type
_entity_poly.pdbx_seq_one_letter_code
_entity_poly.pdbx_strand_id
1 'polypeptide(L)'
;WAWLGIAPSPPASPSNAFHGVIVPELVHANKEGLGSLLGYASLYFAAVALGRACRSWEIQGRHVVHRLLMLTVMCYSAVVALGGAQAVSRRSCNLQYVLWMIAYNAGVLAMFRASAPHLAPRKRGDIYDIVNRHMLSTFLVANLLTGAAKLSGIASDARDLPFALFGTTVYMGLVLGTILLLPGPSL
;
A
#
# COMPACT_ATOMS: atom_id res chain seq x y z
N TRP A 1 -45.29 31.64 -0.52
CA TRP A 1 -45.48 30.41 0.25
C TRP A 1 -44.13 30.03 0.85
N ALA A 2 -43.69 30.56 2.00
CA ALA A 2 -44.20 30.36 3.37
C ALA A 2 -44.25 28.87 3.77
N TRP A 3 -43.92 28.58 5.04
CA TRP A 3 -43.87 27.27 5.74
C TRP A 3 -42.48 26.60 5.69
N LEU A 4 -41.56 26.83 6.64
CA LEU A 4 -41.67 26.49 8.06
C LEU A 4 -41.12 27.62 8.95
N GLY A 5 -41.96 28.16 9.83
CA GLY A 5 -41.69 29.33 10.68
C GLY A 5 -40.64 29.12 11.78
N ILE A 6 -39.37 29.07 11.40
CA ILE A 6 -38.25 29.22 12.33
C ILE A 6 -37.77 30.66 12.18
N ALA A 7 -38.07 31.50 13.17
CA ALA A 7 -37.46 32.82 13.27
C ALA A 7 -35.92 32.66 13.28
N PRO A 8 -35.15 33.49 12.57
CA PRO A 8 -33.70 33.47 12.70
C PRO A 8 -33.35 33.77 14.17
N SER A 9 -32.75 32.79 14.84
CA SER A 9 -32.18 32.98 16.17
C SER A 9 -31.16 34.14 16.10
N PRO A 10 -31.04 34.95 17.17
CA PRO A 10 -30.10 36.06 17.19
C PRO A 10 -28.68 35.53 16.89
N PRO A 11 -27.83 36.32 16.20
CA PRO A 11 -26.48 35.89 15.87
C PRO A 11 -25.75 35.54 17.15
N ALA A 12 -25.34 34.28 17.27
CA ALA A 12 -24.51 33.82 18.38
C ALA A 12 -23.26 34.70 18.45
N SER A 13 -22.84 35.07 19.66
CA SER A 13 -21.60 35.81 19.86
C SER A 13 -20.45 35.09 19.12
N PRO A 14 -19.51 35.84 18.50
CA PRO A 14 -18.46 35.24 17.67
C PRO A 14 -17.59 34.20 18.39
N SER A 15 -17.55 34.24 19.74
CA SER A 15 -16.90 33.23 20.58
C SER A 15 -17.60 31.86 20.58
N ASN A 16 -18.93 31.84 20.47
CA ASN A 16 -19.75 30.61 20.57
C ASN A 16 -19.95 29.94 19.21
N ALA A 17 -19.79 30.67 18.11
CA ALA A 17 -19.80 30.14 16.75
C ALA A 17 -18.61 29.21 16.47
N PHE A 18 -17.44 29.54 17.03
CA PHE A 18 -16.21 28.75 16.87
C PHE A 18 -16.32 27.33 17.46
N HIS A 19 -16.94 27.19 18.63
CA HIS A 19 -17.08 25.88 19.28
C HIS A 19 -18.34 25.11 18.87
N GLY A 20 -19.44 25.81 18.56
CA GLY A 20 -20.72 25.18 18.27
C GLY A 20 -20.88 24.62 16.85
N VAL A 21 -20.17 25.17 15.86
CA VAL A 21 -20.35 24.81 14.44
C VAL A 21 -19.08 24.24 13.81
N ILE A 22 -17.92 24.86 14.08
CA ILE A 22 -16.67 24.51 13.36
C ILE A 22 -16.09 23.17 13.82
N VAL A 23 -16.08 22.88 15.13
CA VAL A 23 -15.48 21.62 15.64
C VAL A 23 -16.24 20.38 15.18
N PRO A 24 -17.58 20.32 15.25
CA PRO A 24 -18.34 19.21 14.70
C PRO A 24 -18.18 19.06 13.18
N GLU A 25 -18.13 20.16 12.43
CA GLU A 25 -17.89 20.13 10.98
C GLU A 25 -16.50 19.62 10.63
N LEU A 26 -15.47 20.04 11.35
CA LEU A 26 -14.11 19.54 11.19
C LEU A 26 -14.01 18.05 11.54
N VAL A 27 -14.61 17.62 12.64
CA VAL A 27 -14.62 16.19 13.03
C VAL A 27 -15.41 15.36 12.03
N HIS A 28 -16.54 15.87 11.52
CA HIS A 28 -17.32 15.21 10.49
C HIS A 28 -16.56 15.10 9.17
N ALA A 29 -15.89 16.18 8.75
CA ALA A 29 -15.02 16.21 7.57
C ALA A 29 -13.83 15.24 7.67
N ASN A 30 -13.35 14.96 8.89
CA ASN A 30 -12.21 14.06 9.15
C ASN A 30 -12.61 12.68 9.71
N LYS A 31 -13.92 12.38 9.78
CA LYS A 31 -14.44 11.17 10.46
C LYS A 31 -13.86 9.88 9.88
N GLU A 32 -13.71 9.83 8.57
CA GLU A 32 -13.15 8.67 7.88
C GLU A 32 -11.64 8.54 8.11
N GLY A 33 -10.92 9.66 8.19
CA GLY A 33 -9.51 9.71 8.55
C GLY A 33 -9.29 9.17 9.97
N LEU A 34 -10.10 9.64 10.94
CA LEU A 34 -10.07 9.16 12.31
C LEU A 34 -10.42 7.66 12.42
N GLY A 35 -11.42 7.20 11.65
CA GLY A 35 -11.77 5.77 11.59
C GLY A 35 -10.67 4.89 10.98
N SER A 36 -9.89 5.43 10.04
CA SER A 36 -8.80 4.71 9.37
C SER A 36 -7.50 4.62 10.18
N LEU A 37 -7.36 5.40 11.27
CA LEU A 37 -6.15 5.42 12.10
C LEU A 37 -5.77 4.04 12.62
N LEU A 38 -6.75 3.23 13.03
CA LEU A 38 -6.51 1.87 13.50
C LEU A 38 -5.91 0.99 12.39
N GLY A 39 -6.39 1.15 11.15
CA GLY A 39 -5.86 0.44 9.99
C GLY A 39 -4.41 0.83 9.69
N TYR A 40 -4.11 2.13 9.71
CA TYR A 40 -2.74 2.62 9.50
C TYR A 40 -1.78 2.22 10.64
N ALA A 41 -2.24 2.27 11.89
CA ALA A 41 -1.45 1.77 13.02
C ALA A 41 -1.16 0.26 12.86
N SER A 42 -2.15 -0.52 12.41
CA SER A 42 -1.98 -1.95 12.12
C SER A 42 -0.93 -2.18 11.04
N LEU A 43 -0.94 -1.39 9.96
CA LEU A 43 0.09 -1.46 8.91
C LEU A 43 1.48 -1.15 9.46
N TYR A 44 1.61 -0.11 10.28
CA TYR A 44 2.89 0.25 10.89
C TYR A 44 3.44 -0.88 11.78
N PHE A 45 2.63 -1.39 12.70
CA PHE A 45 3.06 -2.47 13.59
C PHE A 45 3.34 -3.77 12.82
N ALA A 46 2.53 -4.10 11.81
CA ALA A 46 2.77 -5.25 10.94
C ALA A 46 4.11 -5.12 10.20
N ALA A 47 4.44 -3.94 9.67
CA ALA A 47 5.71 -3.68 9.00
C ALA A 47 6.92 -3.83 9.96
N VAL A 48 6.83 -3.26 11.16
CA VAL A 48 7.86 -3.39 12.20
C VAL A 48 8.05 -4.86 12.60
N ALA A 49 6.94 -5.58 12.83
CA ALA A 49 6.97 -7.00 13.18
C ALA A 49 7.59 -7.83 12.07
N LEU A 50 7.21 -7.59 10.80
CA LEU A 50 7.76 -8.28 9.64
C LEU A 50 9.26 -8.03 9.48
N GLY A 51 9.73 -6.79 9.66
CA GLY A 51 11.14 -6.46 9.62
C GLY A 51 11.96 -7.18 10.70
N ARG A 52 11.45 -7.21 11.95
CA ARG A 52 12.08 -7.95 13.05
C ARG A 52 12.09 -9.46 12.79
N ALA A 53 11.00 -10.00 12.24
CA ALA A 53 10.89 -11.41 11.89
C ALA A 53 11.90 -11.79 10.79
N CYS A 54 12.03 -10.99 9.73
CA CYS A 54 13.00 -11.23 8.65
C CYS A 54 14.44 -11.27 9.18
N ARG A 55 14.82 -10.28 10.01
CA ARG A 55 16.14 -10.25 10.64
C ARG A 55 16.39 -11.48 11.52
N SER A 56 15.39 -11.86 12.31
CA SER A 56 15.46 -13.04 13.17
C SER A 56 15.60 -14.33 12.36
N TRP A 57 14.82 -14.49 11.28
CA TRP A 57 14.91 -15.66 10.40
C TRP A 57 16.27 -15.75 9.70
N GLU A 58 16.86 -14.62 9.31
CA GLU A 58 18.19 -14.59 8.72
C GLU A 58 19.28 -15.02 9.71
N ILE A 59 19.23 -14.51 10.95
CA ILE A 59 20.16 -14.93 12.03
C ILE A 59 20.01 -16.42 12.33
N GLN A 60 18.79 -16.96 12.26
CA GLN A 60 18.49 -18.38 12.48
C GLN A 60 18.81 -19.28 11.27
N GLY A 61 19.33 -18.73 10.17
CA GLY A 61 19.59 -19.50 8.94
C GLY A 61 18.33 -20.06 8.26
N ARG A 62 17.16 -19.53 8.57
CA ARG A 62 15.89 -19.97 7.96
C ARG A 62 15.74 -19.37 6.57
N HIS A 63 15.10 -20.10 5.66
CA HIS A 63 14.79 -19.61 4.31
C HIS A 63 13.76 -18.46 4.37
N VAL A 64 14.27 -17.22 4.51
CA VAL A 64 13.47 -15.98 4.60
C VAL A 64 12.51 -15.85 3.43
N VAL A 65 12.99 -16.12 2.21
CA VAL A 65 12.20 -16.05 0.97
C VAL A 65 10.98 -16.97 1.05
N HIS A 66 11.16 -18.22 1.45
CA HIS A 66 10.05 -19.18 1.56
C HIS A 66 8.99 -18.70 2.56
N ARG A 67 9.40 -18.17 3.71
CA ARG A 67 8.47 -17.64 4.74
C ARG A 67 7.71 -16.41 4.25
N LEU A 68 8.38 -15.52 3.53
CA LEU A 68 7.73 -14.35 2.93
C LEU A 68 6.74 -14.75 1.83
N LEU A 69 7.05 -15.77 1.02
CA LEU A 69 6.12 -16.33 0.04
C LEU A 69 4.91 -16.99 0.72
N MET A 70 5.12 -17.78 1.77
CA MET A 70 4.02 -18.35 2.57
C MET A 70 3.12 -17.25 3.14
N LEU A 71 3.69 -16.19 3.73
CA LEU A 71 2.94 -15.06 4.25
C LEU A 71 2.15 -14.36 3.14
N THR A 72 2.75 -14.17 1.97
CA THR A 72 2.10 -13.58 0.79
C THR A 72 0.87 -14.38 0.38
N VAL A 73 1.03 -15.71 0.23
CA VAL A 73 -0.08 -16.61 -0.13
C VAL A 73 -1.16 -16.62 0.93
N MET A 74 -0.79 -16.70 2.22
CA MET A 74 -1.74 -16.69 3.35
C MET A 74 -2.54 -15.39 3.42
N CYS A 75 -1.89 -14.24 3.26
CA CYS A 75 -2.59 -12.96 3.31
C CYS A 75 -3.47 -12.74 2.07
N TYR A 76 -3.03 -13.14 0.86
CA TYR A 76 -3.89 -13.08 -0.33
C TYR A 76 -5.07 -14.03 -0.25
N SER A 77 -4.89 -15.25 0.26
CA SER A 77 -6.00 -16.18 0.44
C SER A 77 -7.01 -15.65 1.47
N ALA A 78 -6.53 -15.00 2.55
CA ALA A 78 -7.40 -14.32 3.51
C ALA A 78 -8.17 -13.15 2.87
N VAL A 79 -7.53 -12.35 2.00
CA VAL A 79 -8.19 -11.27 1.25
C VAL A 79 -9.30 -11.83 0.35
N VAL A 80 -9.03 -12.93 -0.37
CA VAL A 80 -10.02 -13.61 -1.22
C VAL A 80 -11.17 -14.18 -0.39
N ALA A 81 -10.86 -14.85 0.73
CA ALA A 81 -11.87 -15.41 1.63
C ALA A 81 -12.78 -14.33 2.24
N LEU A 82 -12.26 -13.13 2.47
CA LEU A 82 -13.04 -11.98 2.93
C LEU A 82 -13.84 -11.29 1.82
N GLY A 83 -13.66 -11.67 0.55
CA GLY A 83 -14.09 -10.97 -0.67
C GLY A 83 -15.60 -10.74 -0.87
N GLY A 84 -16.45 -11.05 0.11
CA GLY A 84 -17.87 -10.73 0.12
C GLY A 84 -18.33 -9.83 1.28
N ALA A 85 -17.47 -9.52 2.25
CA ALA A 85 -17.85 -8.76 3.44
C ALA A 85 -17.90 -7.25 3.19
N GLN A 86 -16.87 -6.70 2.54
CA GLN A 86 -16.73 -5.30 2.17
C GLN A 86 -15.81 -5.19 0.94
N ALA A 87 -15.85 -4.08 0.21
CA ALA A 87 -14.86 -3.80 -0.83
C ALA A 87 -13.53 -3.34 -0.22
N VAL A 88 -12.40 -3.67 -0.84
CA VAL A 88 -11.07 -3.21 -0.42
C VAL A 88 -11.04 -1.68 -0.50
N SER A 89 -10.80 -1.00 0.63
CA SER A 89 -10.83 0.46 0.68
C SER A 89 -9.60 1.03 1.36
N ARG A 90 -8.84 1.81 0.58
CA ARG A 90 -7.72 2.64 1.04
C ARG A 90 -8.17 3.73 2.00
N ARG A 91 -9.36 4.31 1.76
CA ARG A 91 -9.91 5.46 2.49
C ARG A 91 -10.32 5.09 3.91
N SER A 92 -10.88 3.91 4.11
CA SER A 92 -11.20 3.39 5.45
C SER A 92 -10.09 2.53 6.04
N CYS A 93 -9.03 2.24 5.28
CA CYS A 93 -7.93 1.33 5.63
C CYS A 93 -8.45 0.03 6.28
N ASN A 94 -9.44 -0.59 5.64
CA ASN A 94 -10.13 -1.76 6.20
C ASN A 94 -9.23 -3.01 6.26
N LEU A 95 -9.70 -4.05 6.95
CA LEU A 95 -8.92 -5.27 7.18
C LEU A 95 -8.41 -5.92 5.88
N GLN A 96 -9.26 -6.00 4.86
CA GLN A 96 -8.85 -6.52 3.55
C GLN A 96 -7.73 -5.68 2.93
N TYR A 97 -7.80 -4.35 3.04
CA TYR A 97 -6.73 -3.47 2.57
C TYR A 97 -5.42 -3.69 3.35
N VAL A 98 -5.51 -3.85 4.67
CA VAL A 98 -4.33 -4.13 5.51
C VAL A 98 -3.67 -5.45 5.11
N LEU A 99 -4.46 -6.52 5.00
CA LEU A 99 -3.97 -7.84 4.58
C LEU A 99 -3.40 -7.82 3.16
N TRP A 100 -4.05 -7.08 2.25
CA TRP A 100 -3.57 -6.89 0.88
C TRP A 100 -2.20 -6.21 0.86
N MET A 101 -2.02 -5.15 1.66
CA MET A 101 -0.75 -4.44 1.77
C MET A 101 0.35 -5.27 2.42
N ILE A 102 0.03 -6.10 3.42
CA ILE A 102 1.01 -7.04 4.01
C ILE A 102 1.45 -8.06 2.97
N ALA A 103 0.51 -8.68 2.25
CA ALA A 103 0.80 -9.65 1.20
C ALA A 103 1.71 -9.05 0.12
N TYR A 104 1.33 -7.88 -0.38
CA TYR A 104 2.05 -7.16 -1.42
C TYR A 104 3.50 -6.85 -1.00
N ASN A 105 3.70 -6.22 0.16
CA ASN A 105 5.03 -5.84 0.61
C ASN A 105 5.90 -7.07 0.98
N ALA A 106 5.31 -8.13 1.54
CA ALA A 106 6.01 -9.38 1.80
C ALA A 106 6.49 -10.03 0.49
N GLY A 107 5.66 -10.03 -0.56
CA GLY A 107 6.01 -10.54 -1.88
C GLY A 107 7.16 -9.75 -2.52
N VAL A 108 7.10 -8.41 -2.45
CA VAL A 108 8.18 -7.53 -2.91
C VAL A 108 9.49 -7.81 -2.18
N LEU A 109 9.44 -7.96 -0.85
CA LEU A 109 10.63 -8.29 -0.06
C LEU A 109 11.19 -9.68 -0.41
N ALA A 110 10.32 -10.66 -0.67
CA ALA A 110 10.72 -11.99 -1.12
C ALA A 110 11.47 -11.92 -2.46
N MET A 111 10.93 -11.15 -3.41
CA MET A 111 11.55 -10.94 -4.73
C MET A 111 12.91 -10.25 -4.60
N PHE A 112 13.01 -9.16 -3.84
CA PHE A 112 14.30 -8.49 -3.60
C PHE A 112 15.32 -9.46 -3.00
N ARG A 113 14.93 -10.23 -1.97
CA ARG A 113 15.84 -11.17 -1.31
C ARG A 113 16.24 -12.34 -2.20
N ALA A 114 15.34 -12.80 -3.08
CA ALA A 114 15.62 -13.84 -4.07
C ALA A 114 16.51 -13.35 -5.21
N SER A 115 16.40 -12.07 -5.58
CA SER A 115 17.27 -11.44 -6.60
C SER A 115 18.67 -11.08 -6.08
N ALA A 116 18.83 -10.97 -4.76
CA ALA A 116 20.08 -10.56 -4.11
C ALA A 116 21.33 -11.40 -4.49
N PRO A 117 21.27 -12.73 -4.74
CA PRO A 117 22.42 -13.50 -5.20
C PRO A 117 22.77 -13.26 -6.69
N HIS A 118 21.78 -12.87 -7.50
CA HIS A 118 21.97 -12.58 -8.94
C HIS A 118 22.50 -11.18 -9.18
N LEU A 119 22.22 -10.27 -8.26
CA LEU A 119 22.95 -9.03 -8.10
C LEU A 119 24.31 -9.41 -7.50
N ALA A 120 25.35 -9.53 -8.33
CA ALA A 120 26.77 -9.66 -7.92
C ALA A 120 27.07 -8.79 -6.68
N PRO A 121 28.12 -9.01 -5.86
CA PRO A 121 28.32 -8.32 -4.58
C PRO A 121 28.53 -6.80 -4.75
N ARG A 122 27.44 -6.11 -5.05
CA ARG A 122 27.29 -4.68 -5.20
C ARG A 122 27.21 -4.19 -3.78
N LYS A 123 28.09 -3.25 -3.43
CA LYS A 123 28.09 -2.65 -2.09
C LYS A 123 26.69 -2.11 -1.82
N ARG A 124 26.23 -2.15 -0.56
CA ARG A 124 24.86 -1.70 -0.21
C ARG A 124 24.52 -0.30 -0.72
N GLY A 125 25.50 0.61 -0.84
CA GLY A 125 25.30 1.95 -1.43
C GLY A 125 25.01 1.95 -2.93
N ASP A 126 25.47 0.93 -3.65
CA ASP A 126 25.44 0.85 -5.11
C ASP A 126 24.01 0.63 -5.65
N ILE A 127 23.18 -0.13 -4.94
CA ILE A 127 21.76 -0.31 -5.30
C ILE A 127 20.99 1.00 -5.10
N TYR A 128 21.22 1.70 -3.98
CA TYR A 128 20.57 3.00 -3.73
C TYR A 128 21.03 4.03 -4.76
N ASP A 129 22.30 4.04 -5.15
CA ASP A 129 22.83 4.96 -6.15
C ASP A 129 22.29 4.68 -7.56
N ILE A 130 22.15 3.42 -7.96
CA ILE A 130 21.54 3.04 -9.26
C ILE A 130 20.06 3.42 -9.27
N VAL A 131 19.32 3.10 -8.20
CA VAL A 131 17.90 3.47 -8.07
C VAL A 131 17.74 4.98 -8.06
N ASN A 132 18.61 5.71 -7.36
CA ASN A 132 18.57 7.18 -7.29
C ASN A 132 18.89 7.82 -8.65
N ARG A 133 19.87 7.30 -9.40
CA ARG A 133 20.19 7.78 -10.76
C ARG A 133 19.08 7.53 -11.78
N HIS A 134 18.39 6.40 -11.67
CA HIS A 134 17.33 6.01 -12.59
C HIS A 134 15.93 6.23 -12.02
N MET A 135 15.79 7.01 -10.93
CA MET A 135 14.52 7.19 -10.23
C MET A 135 13.45 7.83 -11.13
N LEU A 136 13.85 8.77 -11.99
CA LEU A 136 12.96 9.40 -12.98
C LEU A 136 12.49 8.40 -14.04
N SER A 137 13.41 7.62 -14.62
CA SER A 137 13.06 6.62 -15.64
C SER A 137 12.17 5.52 -15.06
N THR A 138 12.50 5.04 -13.86
CA THR A 138 11.72 4.04 -13.13
C THR A 138 10.32 4.58 -12.81
N PHE A 139 10.22 5.84 -12.39
CA PHE A 139 8.96 6.52 -12.16
C PHE A 139 8.12 6.67 -13.43
N LEU A 140 8.72 7.06 -14.56
CA LEU A 140 8.01 7.21 -15.83
C LEU A 140 7.50 5.86 -16.35
N VAL A 141 8.34 4.82 -16.32
CA VAL A 141 7.95 3.45 -16.68
C VAL A 141 6.82 2.95 -15.78
N ALA A 142 6.92 3.15 -14.46
CA ALA A 142 5.87 2.81 -13.51
C ALA A 142 4.54 3.52 -13.83
N ASN A 143 4.58 4.82 -14.14
CA ASN A 143 3.37 5.59 -14.48
C ASN A 143 2.77 5.17 -15.83
N LEU A 144 3.59 4.90 -16.84
CA LEU A 144 3.12 4.39 -18.13
C LEU A 144 2.49 3.00 -17.99
N LEU A 145 3.13 2.10 -17.24
CA LEU A 145 2.59 0.77 -16.95
C LEU A 145 1.30 0.84 -16.12
N THR A 146 1.21 1.77 -15.17
CA THR A 146 -0.01 2.01 -14.39
C THR A 146 -1.13 2.55 -15.28
N GLY A 147 -0.82 3.46 -16.21
CA GLY A 147 -1.75 3.94 -17.24
C GLY A 147 -2.21 2.82 -18.17
N ALA A 148 -1.29 1.97 -18.62
CA ALA A 148 -1.59 0.82 -19.48
C ALA A 148 -2.47 -0.21 -18.76
N ALA A 149 -2.18 -0.54 -17.50
CA ALA A 149 -3.01 -1.42 -16.69
C ALA A 149 -4.43 -0.86 -16.45
N LYS A 150 -4.56 0.47 -16.42
CA LYS A 150 -5.86 1.15 -16.31
C LYS A 150 -6.66 1.09 -17.59
N LEU A 151 -5.99 1.22 -18.74
CA LEU A 151 -6.60 1.16 -20.07
C LEU A 151 -6.94 -0.28 -20.49
N SER A 152 -6.17 -1.28 -20.04
CA SER A 152 -6.40 -2.69 -20.35
C SER A 152 -7.52 -3.34 -19.54
N GLY A 153 -8.20 -2.57 -18.68
CA GLY A 153 -9.28 -3.06 -17.84
C GLY A 153 -8.84 -3.88 -16.62
N ILE A 154 -7.53 -4.12 -16.46
CA ILE A 154 -6.96 -4.77 -15.27
C ILE A 154 -7.26 -3.99 -13.98
N ALA A 155 -7.30 -2.66 -14.07
CA ALA A 155 -7.62 -1.80 -12.94
C ALA A 155 -9.10 -1.38 -12.86
N SER A 156 -9.92 -1.61 -13.89
CA SER A 156 -11.29 -1.05 -13.96
C SER A 156 -12.34 -1.93 -13.31
N ASP A 157 -12.13 -3.25 -13.21
CA ASP A 157 -13.10 -4.15 -12.62
C ASP A 157 -12.61 -4.67 -11.26
N ALA A 158 -12.97 -3.95 -10.19
CA ALA A 158 -12.80 -4.40 -8.82
C ALA A 158 -13.62 -5.67 -8.47
N ARG A 159 -14.33 -6.24 -9.45
CA ARG A 159 -15.18 -7.42 -9.30
C ARG A 159 -14.39 -8.74 -9.34
N ASP A 160 -13.26 -8.77 -10.04
CA ASP A 160 -12.36 -9.93 -10.06
C ASP A 160 -11.12 -9.66 -9.21
N LEU A 161 -11.31 -9.74 -7.89
CA LEU A 161 -10.24 -9.66 -6.90
C LEU A 161 -9.00 -10.49 -7.28
N PRO A 162 -9.10 -11.73 -7.81
CA PRO A 162 -7.92 -12.50 -8.27
C PRO A 162 -7.16 -11.85 -9.42
N PHE A 163 -7.85 -11.17 -10.35
CA PHE A 163 -7.25 -10.49 -11.50
C PHE A 163 -6.45 -9.27 -11.06
N ALA A 164 -6.99 -8.48 -10.12
CA ALA A 164 -6.28 -7.36 -9.52
C ALA A 164 -5.01 -7.83 -8.79
N LEU A 165 -5.09 -8.92 -8.03
CA LEU A 165 -3.94 -9.51 -7.33
C LEU A 165 -2.85 -10.00 -8.29
N PHE A 166 -3.27 -10.68 -9.37
CA PHE A 166 -2.36 -11.13 -10.42
C PHE A 166 -1.70 -9.96 -11.15
N GLY A 167 -2.46 -8.96 -11.58
CA GLY A 167 -1.95 -7.75 -12.23
C GLY A 167 -0.94 -7.00 -11.36
N THR A 168 -1.19 -6.94 -10.05
CA THR A 168 -0.25 -6.32 -9.09
C THR A 168 1.05 -7.12 -8.97
N THR A 169 0.96 -8.45 -8.96
CA THR A 169 2.13 -9.35 -8.88
C THR A 169 2.98 -9.30 -10.15
N VAL A 170 2.35 -9.26 -11.33
CA VAL A 170 3.01 -9.11 -12.64
C VAL A 170 3.68 -7.74 -12.74
N TYR A 171 2.99 -6.68 -12.32
CA TYR A 171 3.56 -5.33 -12.28
C TYR A 171 4.82 -5.26 -11.40
N MET A 172 4.82 -5.90 -10.23
CA MET A 172 6.01 -6.00 -9.38
C MET A 172 7.16 -6.75 -10.04
N GLY A 173 6.88 -7.89 -10.67
CA GLY A 173 7.88 -8.65 -11.41
C GLY A 173 8.51 -7.86 -12.55
N LEU A 174 7.72 -7.06 -13.28
CA LEU A 174 8.21 -6.18 -14.33
C LEU A 174 9.08 -5.05 -13.79
N VAL A 175 8.66 -4.37 -12.72
CA VAL A 175 9.46 -3.29 -12.10
C VAL A 175 10.79 -3.84 -11.56
N LEU A 176 10.79 -4.97 -10.86
CA LEU A 176 12.04 -5.63 -10.44
C LEU A 176 12.89 -6.11 -11.62
N GLY A 177 12.25 -6.64 -12.67
CA GLY A 177 12.92 -7.02 -13.91
C GLY A 177 13.67 -5.85 -14.55
N THR A 178 13.08 -4.64 -14.55
CA THR A 178 13.78 -3.45 -15.05
C THR A 178 15.02 -3.10 -14.22
N ILE A 179 14.98 -3.26 -12.90
CA ILE A 179 16.13 -3.02 -12.01
C ILE A 179 17.27 -4.03 -12.29
N LEU A 180 16.93 -5.28 -12.62
CA LEU A 180 17.90 -6.31 -13.00
C LEU A 180 18.52 -6.10 -14.39
N LEU A 181 17.77 -5.47 -15.30
CA LEU A 181 18.21 -5.13 -16.65
C LEU A 181 19.04 -3.85 -16.71
N LEU A 182 19.04 -3.02 -15.65
CA LEU A 182 19.90 -1.84 -15.58
C LEU A 182 21.37 -2.30 -15.45
N PRO A 183 22.25 -1.89 -16.37
CA PRO A 183 23.66 -2.21 -16.29
C PRO A 183 24.23 -1.67 -14.98
N GLY A 184 25.02 -2.49 -14.28
CA GLY A 184 25.74 -2.04 -13.10
C GLY A 184 26.78 -0.98 -13.47
N PRO A 185 27.25 -0.19 -12.50
CA PRO A 185 28.40 0.65 -12.74
C PRO A 185 29.56 -0.22 -13.23
N SER A 186 30.05 0.12 -14.41
CA SER A 186 31.34 -0.35 -14.92
C SER A 186 32.40 0.21 -13.99
N LEU A 187 32.92 -0.65 -13.10
CA LEU A 187 34.17 -0.41 -12.39
C LEU A 187 35.33 -0.40 -13.39
#